data_AF-A0A8S0SGK0-F1
#
_entry.id   AF-A0A8S0SGK0-F1
#
_cell.length_a   1.000
_cell.length_b   1.000
_cell.length_c   1.000
_cell.angle_alpha   90.00
_cell.angle_beta   90.00
_cell.angle_gamma   90.00
#
_symmetry.space_group_name_H-M   'P 1'
#
loop_
_entity.id
_entity.type
_entity.pdbx_description
1 polymer ?
#
loop_
_entity_poly.entity_id
_entity_poly.type
_entity_poly.pdbx_seq_one_letter_code
_entity_poly.pdbx_strand_id
1 'polypeptide(L)'
;VNVPVVGGHAGITILPLFSQASPRANLSDEDIKALTKRTQDGGTEVVEAKAGKGSATLSMAYAGAIFADACLKGLNGVPDVVECSFVQSTVTELPFFASKVRLGKNGVEEVLGLGLLSEFEQQGLEALKPELKSSIEKGIKFVHQS
;
A
#
# COMPACT_ATOMS: atom_id res chain seq x y z
N VAL A 1 -8.26 -0.56 14.45
CA VAL A 1 -7.55 0.59 13.84
C VAL A 1 -7.38 0.28 12.37
N ASN A 2 -7.73 1.21 11.48
CA ASN A 2 -7.53 1.11 10.04
C ASN A 2 -6.72 2.33 9.60
N VAL A 3 -5.59 2.10 8.93
CA VAL A 3 -4.74 3.15 8.36
C VAL A 3 -4.56 2.82 6.88
N PRO A 4 -5.00 3.68 5.96
CA PRO A 4 -4.75 3.47 4.53
C PRO A 4 -3.25 3.52 4.24
N VAL A 5 -2.77 2.62 3.39
CA VAL A 5 -1.39 2.64 2.90
C VAL A 5 -1.43 2.70 1.38
N VAL A 6 -0.73 3.68 0.82
CA VAL A 6 -0.74 4.00 -0.62
C VAL A 6 0.68 3.97 -1.20
N GLY A 7 0.82 4.08 -2.51
CA GLY A 7 2.13 4.08 -3.19
C GLY A 7 2.51 2.72 -3.77
N GLY A 8 3.55 2.11 -3.23
CA GLY A 8 4.10 0.82 -3.60
C GLY A 8 4.31 -0.10 -2.38
N HIS A 9 5.17 -1.10 -2.51
CA HIS A 9 5.41 -2.13 -1.47
C HIS A 9 6.91 -2.34 -1.17
N ALA A 10 7.74 -1.29 -1.35
CA ALA A 10 9.16 -1.35 -1.05
C ALA A 10 9.69 -0.01 -0.52
N GLY A 11 10.35 -0.02 0.63
CA GLY A 11 11.02 1.16 1.18
C GLY A 11 10.13 2.40 1.22
N ILE A 12 10.63 3.52 0.69
CA ILE A 12 9.91 4.81 0.71
C ILE A 12 8.61 4.80 -0.11
N THR A 13 8.42 3.82 -0.99
CA THR A 13 7.16 3.68 -1.74
C THR A 13 5.98 3.30 -0.86
N ILE A 14 6.22 2.78 0.35
CA ILE A 14 5.17 2.49 1.32
C ILE A 14 4.79 3.80 2.04
N LEU A 15 3.64 4.36 1.72
CA LEU A 15 3.15 5.62 2.31
C LEU A 15 1.91 5.38 3.19
N PRO A 16 2.06 5.22 4.52
CA PRO A 16 0.92 5.15 5.44
C PRO A 16 0.29 6.54 5.64
N LEU A 17 -1.02 6.62 5.44
CA LEU A 17 -1.81 7.84 5.60
C LEU A 17 -2.36 7.94 7.03
N PHE A 18 -1.49 8.24 7.99
CA PHE A 18 -1.88 8.38 9.40
C PHE A 18 -2.89 9.52 9.63
N SER A 19 -2.92 10.54 8.77
CA SER A 19 -3.95 11.58 8.80
C SER A 19 -5.37 11.03 8.58
N GLN A 20 -5.47 9.84 7.98
CA GLN A 20 -6.71 9.15 7.65
C GLN A 20 -6.97 7.91 8.53
N ALA A 21 -6.26 7.78 9.65
CA ALA A 21 -6.46 6.67 10.58
C ALA A 21 -7.90 6.67 11.17
N SER A 22 -8.48 5.48 11.30
CA SER A 22 -9.80 5.27 11.93
C SER A 22 -9.71 4.25 13.09
N PRO A 23 -10.10 4.61 14.32
CA PRO A 23 -10.49 5.96 14.76
C PRO A 23 -9.34 6.96 14.62
N ARG A 24 -9.68 8.26 14.55
CA ARG A 24 -8.69 9.33 14.40
C ARG A 24 -7.73 9.33 15.59
N ALA A 25 -6.43 9.28 15.29
CA ALA A 25 -5.37 9.39 16.28
C ALA A 25 -4.78 10.81 16.24
N ASN A 26 -4.53 11.38 17.41
CA ASN A 26 -3.79 12.64 17.54
C ASN A 26 -2.32 12.30 17.78
N LEU A 27 -1.59 12.01 16.70
CA LEU A 27 -0.17 11.69 16.74
C LEU A 27 0.66 12.97 16.61
N SER A 28 1.81 13.01 17.30
CA SER A 28 2.79 14.08 17.09
C SER A 28 3.51 13.91 15.76
N ASP A 29 4.12 14.99 15.23
CA ASP A 29 4.95 14.90 14.02
C ASP A 29 6.11 13.92 14.17
N GLU A 30 6.66 13.81 15.38
CA GLU A 30 7.73 12.87 15.74
C GLU A 30 7.23 11.42 15.65
N ASP A 31 6.05 11.14 16.20
CA ASP A 31 5.41 9.82 16.11
C ASP A 31 5.06 9.46 14.66
N ILE A 32 4.51 10.42 13.90
CA ILE A 32 4.17 10.20 12.48
C ILE A 32 5.42 9.81 11.68
N LYS A 33 6.54 10.53 11.87
CA LYS A 33 7.81 10.22 11.20
C LYS A 33 8.35 8.85 11.62
N ALA A 34 8.36 8.56 12.91
CA ALA A 34 8.86 7.29 13.45
C ALA A 34 8.01 6.09 12.97
N LEU A 35 6.68 6.21 13.04
CA LEU A 35 5.75 5.18 12.58
C LEU A 35 5.81 4.98 11.06
N THR A 36 5.95 6.06 10.29
CA THR A 36 6.13 5.98 8.84
C THR A 36 7.40 5.21 8.51
N LYS A 37 8.54 5.59 9.11
CA LYS A 37 9.82 4.91 8.89
C LYS A 37 9.76 3.44 9.25
N ARG A 38 9.20 3.11 10.42
CA ARG A 38 9.03 1.72 10.85
C ARG A 38 8.11 0.91 9.93
N THR A 39 7.07 1.54 9.37
CA THR A 39 6.17 0.88 8.40
C THR A 39 6.91 0.54 7.10
N GLN A 40 7.77 1.44 6.63
CA GLN A 40 8.60 1.25 5.44
C GLN A 40 9.67 0.16 5.64
N ASP A 41 10.25 0.10 6.84
CA ASP A 41 11.33 -0.83 7.18
C ASP A 41 10.84 -2.16 7.76
N GLY A 42 9.53 -2.33 8.00
CA GLY A 42 9.00 -3.48 8.76
C GLY A 42 9.35 -4.85 8.16
N GLY A 43 9.48 -4.94 6.84
CA GLY A 43 9.98 -6.15 6.18
C GLY A 43 11.45 -6.44 6.48
N THR A 44 12.28 -5.41 6.47
CA THR A 44 13.72 -5.46 6.80
C THR A 44 13.93 -5.84 8.26
N GLU A 45 13.18 -5.22 9.19
CA GLU A 45 13.25 -5.55 10.62
C GLU A 45 13.00 -7.04 10.88
N VAL A 46 12.07 -7.66 10.14
CA VAL A 46 11.80 -9.11 10.27
C VAL A 46 12.92 -9.97 9.70
N VAL A 47 13.53 -9.57 8.58
CA VAL A 47 14.69 -10.29 8.01
C VAL A 47 15.87 -10.26 8.97
N GLU A 48 16.13 -9.10 9.56
CA GLU A 48 17.18 -8.89 10.56
C GLU A 48 16.92 -9.73 11.82
N ALA A 49 15.69 -9.69 12.35
CA ALA A 49 15.29 -10.51 13.50
C ALA A 49 15.40 -12.03 13.22
N LYS A 50 15.26 -12.44 11.95
CA LYS A 50 15.47 -13.82 11.51
C LYS A 50 16.93 -14.12 11.12
N ALA A 51 17.87 -13.21 11.39
CA ALA A 51 19.29 -13.34 11.06
C ALA A 51 19.52 -13.69 9.58
N GLY A 52 18.74 -13.09 8.67
CA GLY A 52 18.83 -13.33 7.23
C GLY A 52 18.24 -14.67 6.75
N LYS A 53 17.65 -15.49 7.62
CA LYS A 53 17.10 -16.82 7.28
C LYS A 53 15.68 -16.75 6.70
N GLY A 54 15.41 -15.72 5.89
CA GLY A 54 14.12 -15.46 5.26
C GLY A 54 13.37 -14.26 5.87
N SER A 55 12.26 -13.90 5.23
CA SER A 55 11.45 -12.72 5.55
C SER A 55 10.16 -13.08 6.31
N ALA A 56 9.24 -12.12 6.42
CA ALA A 56 7.91 -12.31 7.01
C ALA A 56 7.13 -13.44 6.28
N THR A 57 6.75 -14.48 7.04
CA THR A 57 6.00 -15.63 6.50
C THR A 57 4.60 -15.70 7.10
N LEU A 58 4.48 -15.84 8.42
CA LEU A 58 3.20 -16.00 9.10
C LEU A 58 2.32 -14.75 8.96
N SER A 59 2.89 -13.56 9.16
CA SER A 59 2.16 -12.30 8.99
C SER A 59 1.76 -12.06 7.53
N MET A 60 2.59 -12.47 6.57
CA MET A 60 2.24 -12.38 5.16
C MET A 60 1.14 -13.38 4.76
N ALA A 61 1.17 -14.61 5.30
CA ALA A 61 0.10 -15.59 5.10
C ALA A 61 -1.24 -15.08 5.65
N TYR A 62 -1.21 -14.47 6.84
CA TYR A 62 -2.39 -13.82 7.41
C TYR A 62 -2.90 -12.66 6.53
N ALA A 63 -2.02 -11.74 6.12
CA ALA A 63 -2.39 -10.62 5.26
C ALA A 63 -2.96 -11.09 3.90
N GLY A 64 -2.35 -12.11 3.30
CA GLY A 64 -2.85 -12.73 2.07
C GLY A 64 -4.23 -13.36 2.24
N ALA A 65 -4.47 -14.05 3.36
CA ALA A 65 -5.78 -14.63 3.67
C ALA A 65 -6.86 -13.57 3.84
N ILE A 66 -6.57 -12.45 4.53
CA ILE A 66 -7.50 -11.34 4.69
C ILE A 66 -7.86 -10.70 3.34
N PHE A 67 -6.86 -10.42 2.49
CA PHE A 67 -7.12 -9.84 1.17
C PHE A 67 -7.86 -10.81 0.25
N ALA A 68 -7.55 -12.11 0.30
CA ALA A 68 -8.28 -13.13 -0.44
C ALA A 68 -9.75 -13.22 -0.01
N ASP A 69 -10.04 -13.18 1.30
CA ASP A 69 -11.40 -13.13 1.83
C ASP A 69 -12.16 -11.89 1.37
N ALA A 70 -11.50 -10.71 1.32
CA ALA A 70 -12.10 -9.49 0.77
C ALA A 70 -12.47 -9.66 -0.71
N CYS A 71 -11.58 -10.23 -1.53
CA CYS A 71 -11.90 -10.55 -2.93
C CYS A 71 -13.09 -11.51 -3.03
N LEU A 72 -13.16 -12.55 -2.21
CA LEU A 72 -14.28 -13.50 -2.19
C LEU A 72 -15.59 -12.82 -1.77
N LYS A 73 -15.56 -11.90 -0.81
CA LYS A 73 -16.72 -11.08 -0.43
C LYS A 73 -17.20 -10.21 -1.58
N GLY A 74 -16.28 -9.55 -2.30
CA GLY A 74 -16.60 -8.77 -3.50
C GLY A 74 -17.27 -9.63 -4.57
N LEU A 75 -16.70 -10.80 -4.87
CA LEU A 75 -17.27 -11.78 -5.82
C LEU A 75 -18.66 -12.27 -5.40
N ASN A 76 -18.89 -12.44 -4.10
CA ASN A 76 -20.20 -12.80 -3.55
C ASN A 76 -21.22 -11.64 -3.54
N GLY A 77 -20.83 -10.44 -4.00
CA GLY A 77 -21.70 -9.27 -4.05
C GLY A 77 -21.95 -8.62 -2.71
N VAL A 78 -21.07 -8.82 -1.72
CA VAL A 78 -21.10 -8.02 -0.49
C VAL A 78 -20.80 -6.57 -0.87
N PRO A 79 -21.67 -5.61 -0.50
CA PRO A 79 -21.44 -4.20 -0.82
C PRO A 79 -20.28 -3.63 -0.01
N ASP A 80 -19.68 -2.55 -0.52
CA ASP A 80 -18.71 -1.73 0.21
C ASP A 80 -17.47 -2.46 0.74
N VAL A 81 -17.02 -3.52 0.05
CA VAL A 81 -15.73 -4.15 0.33
C VAL A 81 -14.62 -3.26 -0.21
N VAL A 82 -13.87 -2.62 0.69
CA VAL A 82 -12.80 -1.68 0.34
C VAL A 82 -11.48 -2.13 0.96
N GLU A 83 -10.45 -2.28 0.13
CA GLU A 83 -9.10 -2.65 0.54
C GLU A 83 -8.05 -1.78 -0.16
N CYS A 84 -6.83 -1.70 0.38
CA CYS A 84 -5.71 -1.08 -0.34
C CYS A 84 -5.04 -2.14 -1.24
N SER A 85 -4.84 -1.82 -2.52
CA SER A 85 -4.21 -2.75 -3.47
C SER A 85 -3.40 -2.02 -4.54
N PHE A 86 -2.26 -2.61 -4.94
CA PHE A 86 -1.42 -2.11 -6.03
C PHE A 86 -1.96 -2.60 -7.37
N VAL A 87 -2.61 -1.71 -8.11
CA VAL A 87 -3.35 -2.02 -9.33
C VAL A 87 -3.03 -1.03 -10.44
N GLN A 88 -3.47 -1.32 -11.66
CA GLN A 88 -3.49 -0.30 -12.72
C GLN A 88 -4.38 0.85 -12.25
N SER A 89 -3.86 2.08 -12.30
CA SER A 89 -4.48 3.21 -11.63
C SER A 89 -4.27 4.51 -12.41
N THR A 90 -5.20 5.45 -12.23
CA THR A 90 -5.12 6.82 -12.72
C THR A 90 -5.09 7.84 -11.58
N VAL A 91 -4.89 7.36 -10.34
CA VAL A 91 -4.84 8.22 -9.13
C VAL A 91 -3.60 9.12 -9.15
N THR A 92 -2.54 8.70 -9.84
CA THR A 92 -1.37 9.50 -10.15
C THR A 92 -1.05 9.40 -11.65
N GLU A 93 -0.01 10.08 -12.10
CA GLU A 93 0.54 9.98 -13.46
C GLU A 93 1.21 8.61 -13.75
N LEU A 94 1.41 7.77 -12.73
CA LEU A 94 2.01 6.45 -12.86
C LEU A 94 0.95 5.43 -13.29
N PRO A 95 1.27 4.47 -14.18
CA PRO A 95 0.29 3.51 -14.69
C PRO A 95 -0.16 2.49 -13.64
N PHE A 96 0.61 2.32 -12.56
CA PHE A 96 0.27 1.45 -11.43
C PHE A 96 0.51 2.19 -10.11
N PHE A 97 -0.41 2.05 -9.16
CA PHE A 97 -0.32 2.70 -7.86
C PHE A 97 -1.20 2.00 -6.83
N ALA A 98 -0.73 1.88 -5.59
CA ALA A 98 -1.52 1.37 -4.49
C ALA A 98 -2.42 2.45 -3.91
N SER A 99 -3.72 2.19 -3.88
CA SER A 99 -4.72 3.07 -3.26
C SER A 99 -5.90 2.22 -2.78
N LYS A 100 -6.89 2.84 -2.14
CA LYS A 100 -8.15 2.14 -1.82
C LYS A 100 -8.85 1.73 -3.11
N VAL A 101 -9.30 0.50 -3.17
CA VAL A 101 -10.11 -0.05 -4.26
C VAL A 101 -11.39 -0.63 -3.71
N ARG A 102 -12.49 -0.45 -4.46
CA ARG A 102 -13.75 -1.15 -4.19
C ARG A 102 -13.74 -2.45 -4.94
N LEU A 103 -13.89 -3.55 -4.20
CA LEU A 103 -14.00 -4.89 -4.74
C LEU A 103 -15.48 -5.24 -4.94
N GLY A 104 -15.80 -5.82 -6.09
CA GLY A 104 -17.14 -6.29 -6.42
C GLY A 104 -17.10 -7.55 -7.28
N LYS A 105 -18.18 -7.80 -8.02
CA LYS A 105 -18.39 -9.08 -8.71
C LYS A 105 -17.41 -9.31 -9.86
N ASN A 106 -16.81 -8.24 -10.37
CA ASN A 106 -15.88 -8.27 -11.50
C ASN A 106 -14.44 -7.92 -11.08
N GLY A 107 -14.10 -8.08 -9.79
CA GLY A 107 -12.79 -7.69 -9.26
C GLY A 107 -12.78 -6.25 -8.76
N VAL A 108 -11.81 -5.44 -9.20
CA VAL A 108 -11.74 -4.01 -8.86
C VAL A 108 -12.76 -3.25 -9.70
N GLU A 109 -13.82 -2.76 -9.05
CA GLU A 109 -14.89 -1.99 -9.71
C GLU A 109 -14.67 -0.48 -9.65
N GLU A 110 -13.94 -0.01 -8.64
CA GLU A 110 -13.62 1.41 -8.47
C GLU A 110 -12.22 1.56 -7.85
N VAL A 111 -11.41 2.45 -8.42
CA VAL A 111 -10.17 2.91 -7.79
C VAL A 111 -10.46 4.25 -7.12
N LEU A 112 -10.38 4.29 -5.79
CA LEU A 112 -10.71 5.49 -5.03
C LEU A 112 -9.50 6.44 -4.97
N GLY A 113 -9.77 7.73 -5.05
CA GLY A 113 -8.75 8.77 -4.92
C GLY A 113 -8.09 8.79 -3.54
N LEU A 114 -6.98 9.53 -3.42
CA LEU A 114 -6.19 9.62 -2.19
C LEU A 114 -6.90 10.37 -1.05
N GLY A 115 -7.94 11.14 -1.36
CA GLY A 115 -8.59 12.02 -0.39
C GLY A 115 -7.66 13.16 0.06
N LEU A 116 -7.88 13.68 1.27
CA LEU A 116 -7.05 14.72 1.84
C LEU A 116 -5.76 14.13 2.40
N LEU A 117 -4.64 14.76 2.06
CA LEU A 117 -3.30 14.41 2.54
C LEU A 117 -2.76 15.55 3.38
N SER A 118 -2.10 15.21 4.49
CA SER A 118 -1.28 16.16 5.25
C SER A 118 -0.06 16.62 4.44
N GLU A 119 0.58 17.71 4.84
CA GLU A 119 1.80 18.20 4.18
C GLU A 119 2.92 17.15 4.15
N PHE A 120 3.11 16.42 5.26
CA PHE A 120 4.08 15.33 5.35
C PHE A 120 3.78 14.21 4.35
N GLU A 121 2.52 13.80 4.22
CA GLU A 121 2.10 12.75 3.28
C GLU A 121 2.19 13.22 1.82
N GLN A 122 1.92 14.49 1.53
CA GLN A 122 2.10 15.07 0.19
C GLN A 122 3.58 15.06 -0.22
N GLN A 123 4.48 15.46 0.68
CA GLN A 123 5.92 15.38 0.44
C GLN A 123 6.38 13.93 0.24
N GLY A 124 5.87 12.99 1.05
CA GLY A 124 6.13 11.56 0.90
C GLY A 124 5.64 11.00 -0.45
N LEU A 125 4.47 11.44 -0.91
CA LEU A 125 3.91 11.07 -2.22
C LEU A 125 4.79 11.55 -3.38
N GLU A 126 5.29 12.79 -3.32
CA GLU A 126 6.19 13.28 -4.38
C GLU A 126 7.55 12.57 -4.34
N ALA A 127 8.07 12.29 -3.15
CA ALA A 127 9.34 11.59 -2.98
C ALA A 127 9.32 10.13 -3.49
N LEU A 128 8.20 9.41 -3.36
CA LEU A 128 8.12 8.01 -3.76
C LEU A 128 7.95 7.77 -5.26
N LYS A 129 7.38 8.75 -5.98
CA LYS A 129 7.02 8.60 -7.40
C LYS A 129 8.20 8.22 -8.31
N PRO A 130 9.39 8.85 -8.21
CA PRO A 130 10.53 8.47 -9.04
C PRO A 130 10.99 7.02 -8.84
N GLU A 131 11.02 6.54 -7.60
CA GLU A 131 11.42 5.15 -7.29
C GLU A 131 10.39 4.14 -7.78
N LEU A 132 9.10 4.45 -7.58
CA LEU A 132 8.01 3.60 -8.05
C LEU A 132 7.98 3.54 -9.59
N LYS A 133 8.17 4.69 -10.27
CA LYS A 133 8.26 4.76 -11.73
C LYS A 133 9.38 3.86 -12.26
N SER A 134 10.59 3.97 -11.70
CA SER A 134 11.73 3.14 -12.08
C SER A 134 11.44 1.64 -11.90
N SER A 135 10.76 1.27 -10.80
CA SER A 135 10.37 -0.12 -10.53
C SER A 135 9.35 -0.66 -11.53
N ILE A 136 8.34 0.15 -11.87
CA ILE A 136 7.32 -0.17 -12.89
C ILE A 136 7.98 -0.37 -14.26
N GLU A 137 8.80 0.59 -14.69
CA GLU A 137 9.50 0.54 -15.98
C GLU A 137 10.41 -0.68 -16.09
N LYS A 138 11.11 -1.03 -14.99
CA LYS A 138 11.94 -2.23 -14.92
C LYS A 138 11.12 -3.50 -15.17
N GLY A 139 9.94 -3.63 -14.57
CA GLY A 139 9.04 -4.77 -14.77
C GLY A 139 8.52 -4.87 -16.21
N ILE A 140 8.05 -3.75 -16.75
CA ILE A 140 7.55 -3.66 -18.14
C ILE A 140 8.66 -4.01 -19.15
N LYS A 141 9.85 -3.41 -18.96
CA LYS A 141 11.01 -3.65 -19.83
C LYS A 141 11.43 -5.11 -19.83
N PHE A 142 11.44 -5.76 -18.67
CA PHE A 142 11.79 -7.18 -18.57
C PHE A 142 10.90 -8.06 -19.47
N VAL A 143 9.58 -7.83 -19.46
CA VAL A 143 8.63 -8.61 -20.28
C VAL A 143 8.77 -8.31 -21.77
N HIS A 144 8.98 -7.04 -22.17
CA HIS A 144 9.12 -6.68 -23.58
C HIS A 144 10.49 -7.02 -24.20
N GLN A 145 11.48 -7.36 -23.38
CA GLN A 145 12.80 -7.80 -23.84
C GLN A 145 12.98 -9.32 -23.79
N SER A 146 11.94 -10.05 -23.37
CA SER A 146 11.92 -11.52 -23.31
C SER A 146 11.22 -12.13 -24.51
#